data_AF-H3NGW2-F1
#
_entry.id   AF-H3NGW2-F1
#
_cell.length_a   1.000
_cell.length_b   1.000
_cell.length_c   1.000
_cell.angle_alpha   90.00
_cell.angle_beta   90.00
_cell.angle_gamma   90.00
#
_symmetry.space_group_name_H-M   'P 1'
#
loop_
_entity.id
_entity.type
_entity.pdbx_description
1 polymer ?
#
loop_
_entity_poly.entity_id
_entity_poly.type
_entity_poly.pdbx_seq_one_letter_code
_entity_poly.pdbx_strand_id
1 'polypeptide(L)'
;MIINKNSKNKYKKILLLFFSFFTLTGYYFSNPITTANAQSQKMRVLKLYYFDRNKFTGSYSKERGHRFIYIPTWCRPAGSSDSIVGHGWNYHTIQRIFYFTGGW
;
A
#
# COMPACT_ATOMS: atom_id res chain seq x y z
N MET A 1 -13.45 70.18 35.82
CA MET A 1 -12.38 70.21 36.83
C MET A 1 -11.10 69.72 36.17
N ILE A 2 -10.19 70.64 35.84
CA ILE A 2 -8.87 70.33 35.25
C ILE A 2 -7.88 70.12 36.38
N ILE A 3 -7.21 68.96 36.43
CA ILE A 3 -5.88 68.85 37.06
C ILE A 3 -5.00 67.95 36.18
N ASN A 4 -4.01 68.61 35.57
CA ASN A 4 -2.82 68.06 34.95
C ASN A 4 -1.81 67.66 36.03
N LYS A 5 -1.27 66.44 35.99
CA LYS A 5 0.03 66.08 36.60
C LYS A 5 0.82 65.10 35.74
N ASN A 6 1.60 65.69 34.85
CA ASN A 6 2.94 65.29 34.43
C ASN A 6 3.68 64.36 35.42
N SER A 7 4.01 63.12 35.00
CA SER A 7 5.05 62.31 35.64
C SER A 7 5.90 61.55 34.61
N LYS A 8 6.94 62.25 34.17
CA LYS A 8 8.33 61.76 34.13
C LYS A 8 8.64 60.58 33.19
N ASN A 9 8.94 60.96 31.95
CA ASN A 9 10.18 60.59 31.24
C ASN A 9 11.16 59.74 32.07
N LYS A 10 11.37 58.47 31.70
CA LYS A 10 12.51 57.72 32.22
C LYS A 10 13.26 56.79 31.27
N TYR A 11 12.86 56.64 30.01
CA TYR A 11 13.64 55.81 29.07
C TYR A 11 13.64 56.40 27.65
N LYS A 12 14.29 57.56 27.51
CA LYS A 12 14.78 58.05 26.21
C LYS A 12 16.30 57.89 26.19
N LYS A 13 16.76 57.21 25.12
CA LYS A 13 18.11 57.23 24.51
C LYS A 13 19.15 56.26 25.05
N ILE A 14 19.91 55.73 24.07
CA ILE A 14 21.13 54.91 24.12
C ILE A 14 20.80 53.41 24.10
N LEU A 15 20.90 52.72 22.97
CA LEU A 15 22.19 52.42 22.33
C LEU A 15 22.07 52.23 20.80
N LEU A 16 23.18 52.58 20.15
CA LEU A 16 23.42 52.74 18.73
C LEU A 16 23.10 51.52 17.83
N LEU A 17 22.64 51.86 16.63
CA LEU A 17 22.90 51.26 15.30
C LEU A 17 24.20 50.44 15.22
N PHE A 18 24.17 49.31 14.51
CA PHE A 18 25.14 48.86 13.49
C PHE A 18 24.86 47.38 13.16
N PHE A 19 24.29 47.08 11.99
CA PHE A 19 24.91 46.25 10.95
C PHE A 19 23.90 45.90 9.85
N SER A 20 24.41 45.98 8.65
CA SER A 20 23.80 46.09 7.34
C SER A 20 23.49 44.73 6.69
N PHE A 21 22.48 44.75 5.80
CA PHE A 21 22.33 43.96 4.56
C PHE A 21 22.34 42.42 4.65
N PHE A 22 21.22 41.78 4.33
CA PHE A 22 21.17 40.69 3.34
C PHE A 22 19.76 40.52 2.75
N THR A 23 19.72 40.01 1.53
CA THR A 23 18.76 40.26 0.45
C THR A 23 17.55 39.32 0.38
N LEU A 24 16.45 39.88 -0.15
CA LEU A 24 15.59 39.39 -1.25
C LEU A 24 15.12 37.92 -1.32
N THR A 25 13.79 37.78 -1.34
CA THR A 25 12.92 36.77 -2.00
C THR A 25 12.92 35.32 -1.53
N GLY A 26 11.73 34.90 -1.09
CA GLY A 26 11.30 33.50 -1.11
C GLY A 26 9.78 33.45 -1.18
N TYR A 27 9.22 33.45 -2.39
CA TYR A 27 7.84 33.05 -2.63
C TYR A 27 7.67 31.62 -2.09
N TYR A 28 6.78 31.44 -1.11
CA TYR A 28 6.35 30.10 -0.69
C TYR A 28 5.54 29.49 -1.83
N PHE A 29 6.22 28.76 -2.72
CA PHE A 29 5.54 27.81 -3.59
C PHE A 29 4.95 26.71 -2.72
N SER A 30 3.64 26.72 -2.58
CA SER A 30 2.87 25.55 -2.16
C SER A 30 3.17 24.41 -3.13
N ASN A 31 3.89 23.38 -2.68
CA ASN A 31 4.03 22.14 -3.43
C ASN A 31 2.61 21.60 -3.70
N PRO A 32 2.21 21.34 -4.96
CA PRO A 32 1.05 20.50 -5.18
C PRO A 32 1.39 19.13 -4.60
N ILE A 33 0.60 18.69 -3.64
CA ILE A 33 0.57 17.30 -3.20
C ILE A 33 0.20 16.51 -4.45
N THR A 34 1.20 15.98 -5.16
CA THR A 34 0.99 14.89 -6.08
C THR A 34 0.57 13.73 -5.19
N THR A 35 -0.75 13.53 -5.08
CA THR A 35 -1.31 12.22 -4.78
C THR A 35 -0.76 11.30 -5.86
N ALA A 36 0.40 10.71 -5.59
CA ALA A 36 0.89 9.58 -6.35
C ALA A 36 -0.25 8.58 -6.28
N ASN A 37 -0.96 8.43 -7.39
CA ASN A 37 -1.81 7.29 -7.60
C ASN A 37 -0.86 6.11 -7.40
N ALA A 38 -0.88 5.53 -6.20
CA ALA A 38 -0.23 4.25 -5.91
C ALA A 38 -1.03 3.25 -6.74
N GLN A 39 -0.69 3.19 -8.03
CA GLN A 39 -1.30 2.30 -8.98
C GLN A 39 -0.84 0.93 -8.50
N SER A 40 -1.70 0.29 -7.69
CA SER A 40 -1.38 -0.96 -7.05
C SER A 40 -0.89 -1.91 -8.13
N GLN A 41 0.40 -2.20 -8.13
CA GLN A 41 1.00 -3.11 -9.09
C GLN A 41 0.27 -4.45 -8.95
N LYS A 42 -0.06 -5.06 -10.09
CA LYS A 42 -0.76 -6.35 -10.13
C LYS A 42 0.19 -7.41 -10.67
N MET A 43 0.16 -8.60 -10.09
CA MET A 43 0.91 -9.76 -10.54
C MET A 43 -0.04 -10.91 -10.91
N ARG A 44 0.36 -11.70 -11.89
CA ARG A 44 -0.40 -12.88 -12.33
C ARG A 44 -0.06 -14.07 -11.44
N VAL A 45 -1.07 -14.69 -10.83
CA VAL A 45 -0.91 -15.85 -9.93
C VAL A 45 -1.84 -16.99 -10.33
N LEU A 46 -1.43 -18.22 -10.06
CA LEU A 46 -2.27 -19.42 -10.23
C LEU A 46 -3.37 -19.41 -9.17
N LYS A 47 -4.64 -19.39 -9.60
CA LYS A 47 -5.79 -19.42 -8.69
C LYS A 47 -6.36 -20.81 -8.52
N LEU A 48 -6.43 -21.56 -9.61
CA LEU A 48 -7.14 -22.81 -9.67
C LEU A 48 -6.39 -23.80 -10.56
N TYR A 49 -6.35 -25.05 -10.14
CA TYR A 49 -5.61 -26.12 -10.81
C TYR A 49 -6.40 -27.44 -10.71
N TYR A 50 -6.57 -28.13 -11.85
CA TYR A 50 -7.25 -29.41 -11.95
C TYR A 50 -6.27 -30.54 -12.28
N PHE A 51 -6.38 -31.65 -11.55
CA PHE A 51 -5.59 -32.85 -11.78
C PHE A 51 -6.38 -34.09 -11.37
N ASP A 52 -6.05 -35.24 -11.92
CA ASP A 52 -6.63 -36.51 -11.47
C ASP A 52 -5.73 -37.15 -10.42
N ARG A 53 -6.36 -37.80 -9.45
CA ARG A 53 -5.69 -38.65 -8.47
C ARG A 53 -6.21 -40.07 -8.65
N ASN A 54 -5.29 -41.01 -8.90
CA ASN A 54 -5.63 -42.42 -8.96
C ASN A 54 -6.15 -42.89 -7.59
N LYS A 55 -7.29 -43.60 -7.58
CA LYS A 55 -7.94 -44.05 -6.33
C LYS A 55 -7.14 -45.11 -5.59
N PHE A 56 -6.40 -45.94 -6.32
CA PHE A 56 -5.71 -47.12 -5.80
C PHE A 56 -4.26 -46.78 -5.43
N THR A 57 -3.53 -46.12 -6.33
CA THR A 57 -2.11 -45.80 -6.11
C THR A 57 -1.91 -44.46 -5.40
N GLY A 58 -2.95 -43.61 -5.35
CA GLY A 58 -2.85 -42.25 -4.85
C GLY A 58 -2.03 -41.30 -5.73
N SER A 59 -1.48 -41.80 -6.84
CA SER A 59 -0.62 -41.04 -7.75
C SER A 59 -1.42 -39.95 -8.47
N TYR A 60 -0.80 -38.79 -8.64
CA TYR A 60 -1.39 -37.68 -9.37
C TYR A 60 -1.06 -37.78 -10.85
N SER A 61 -2.05 -37.53 -11.70
CA SER A 61 -1.86 -37.39 -13.14
C SER A 61 -1.18 -36.07 -13.47
N LYS A 62 -0.82 -35.92 -14.74
CA LYS A 62 -0.54 -34.59 -15.31
C LYS A 62 -1.78 -33.70 -15.24
N GLU A 63 -1.51 -32.40 -15.30
CA GLU A 63 -2.50 -31.33 -15.28
C GLU A 63 -3.63 -31.52 -16.31
N ARG A 64 -4.87 -31.30 -15.88
CA ARG A 64 -6.03 -31.19 -16.79
C ARG A 64 -6.32 -29.75 -17.21
N GLY A 65 -5.99 -28.78 -16.35
CA GLY A 65 -6.07 -27.37 -16.67
C GLY A 65 -5.89 -26.46 -15.46
N HIS A 66 -5.70 -25.18 -15.74
CA HIS A 66 -5.50 -24.14 -14.74
C HIS A 66 -6.25 -22.85 -15.06
N ARG A 67 -6.37 -21.98 -14.06
CA ARG A 67 -6.80 -20.59 -14.22
C ARG A 67 -5.88 -19.65 -13.45
N PHE A 68 -5.43 -18.60 -14.14
CA PHE A 68 -4.70 -17.49 -13.53
C PHE A 68 -5.64 -16.33 -13.17
N ILE A 69 -5.25 -15.55 -12.17
CA ILE A 69 -5.85 -14.25 -11.85
C ILE A 69 -4.76 -13.20 -11.64
N TYR A 70 -5.13 -11.93 -11.73
CA TYR A 70 -4.26 -10.83 -11.31
C TYR A 70 -4.62 -10.42 -9.89
N ILE A 71 -3.65 -10.47 -8.99
CA ILE A 71 -3.79 -9.95 -7.62
C ILE A 71 -2.82 -8.78 -7.41
N PRO A 72 -3.10 -7.87 -6.47
CA PRO A 72 -2.12 -6.89 -6.03
C PRO A 72 -0.80 -7.53 -5.57
N THR A 73 0.33 -6.87 -5.84
CA THR A 73 1.67 -7.39 -5.49
C THR A 73 1.92 -7.51 -3.99
N TRP A 74 1.18 -6.78 -3.16
CA TRP A 74 1.25 -6.86 -1.70
C TRP A 74 0.49 -8.06 -1.10
N CYS A 75 -0.28 -8.80 -1.92
CA CYS A 75 -0.93 -10.01 -1.45
C CYS A 75 0.08 -11.17 -1.26
N ARG A 76 -0.20 -12.04 -0.28
CA ARG A 76 0.62 -13.22 0.04
C ARG A 76 -0.19 -14.52 -0.07
N PRO A 77 0.45 -15.67 -0.36
CA PRO A 77 -0.20 -16.98 -0.29
C PRO A 77 -0.74 -17.22 1.13
N ALA A 78 -2.02 -17.57 1.23
CA ALA A 78 -2.69 -17.85 2.50
C ALA A 78 -2.93 -19.36 2.72
N GLY A 79 -2.92 -20.14 1.64
CA GLY A 79 -3.13 -21.59 1.69
C GLY A 79 -3.80 -22.11 0.44
N SER A 80 -4.29 -23.35 0.52
CA SER A 80 -5.04 -23.98 -0.56
C SER A 80 -6.05 -24.98 -0.02
N SER A 81 -7.10 -25.24 -0.78
CA SER A 81 -8.07 -26.31 -0.51
C SER A 81 -8.20 -27.22 -1.73
N ASP A 82 -8.46 -28.49 -1.45
CA ASP A 82 -8.73 -29.50 -2.46
C ASP A 82 -10.19 -29.94 -2.35
N SER A 83 -10.83 -30.14 -3.50
CA SER A 83 -12.20 -30.65 -3.59
C SER A 83 -12.30 -31.65 -4.74
N ILE A 84 -13.07 -32.72 -4.56
CA ILE A 84 -13.36 -33.67 -5.63
C ILE A 84 -14.49 -33.07 -6.48
N VAL A 85 -14.21 -32.79 -7.75
CA VAL A 85 -15.16 -32.20 -8.71
C VAL A 85 -15.65 -33.19 -9.75
N GLY A 86 -15.05 -34.38 -9.79
CA GLY A 86 -15.42 -35.44 -10.71
C GLY A 86 -14.77 -36.76 -10.31
N HIS A 87 -15.20 -37.82 -10.97
CA HIS A 87 -14.60 -39.14 -10.79
C HIS A 87 -14.76 -39.97 -12.06
N GLY A 88 -13.78 -40.83 -12.31
CA GLY A 88 -13.88 -41.94 -13.24
C GLY A 88 -13.88 -43.26 -12.47
N TRP A 89 -13.78 -44.37 -13.21
CA TRP A 89 -13.66 -45.69 -12.60
C TRP A 89 -12.43 -45.78 -11.67
N ASN A 90 -11.25 -45.36 -12.14
CA ASN A 90 -9.97 -45.47 -11.42
C ASN A 90 -9.38 -44.14 -10.88
N TYR A 91 -10.07 -43.01 -11.01
CA TYR A 91 -9.55 -41.71 -10.54
C TYR A 91 -10.61 -40.79 -9.93
N HIS A 92 -10.16 -39.86 -9.10
CA HIS A 92 -10.89 -38.66 -8.70
C HIS A 92 -10.30 -37.44 -9.38
N THR A 93 -11.14 -36.58 -9.98
CA THR A 93 -10.69 -35.28 -10.45
C THR A 93 -10.72 -34.31 -9.29
N ILE A 94 -9.56 -33.78 -8.94
CA ILE A 94 -9.36 -32.84 -7.85
C ILE A 94 -9.25 -31.43 -8.42
N GLN A 95 -9.98 -30.52 -7.82
CA GLN A 95 -9.82 -29.08 -7.98
C GLN A 95 -9.09 -28.53 -6.76
N ARG A 96 -7.92 -27.96 -6.99
CA ARG A 96 -7.16 -27.20 -6.00
C ARG A 96 -7.36 -25.72 -6.20
N ILE A 97 -7.79 -25.02 -5.15
CA ILE A 97 -7.93 -23.56 -5.13
C ILE A 97 -6.85 -22.97 -4.24
N PHE A 98 -6.10 -22.00 -4.76
CA PHE A 98 -5.12 -21.23 -3.99
C PHE A 98 -5.78 -19.97 -3.43
N TYR A 99 -5.56 -19.71 -2.15
CA TYR A 99 -6.04 -18.51 -1.46
C TYR A 99 -4.89 -17.54 -1.26
N PHE A 100 -5.21 -16.27 -1.42
CA PHE A 100 -4.28 -15.16 -1.23
C PHE A 100 -4.94 -14.17 -0.29
N THR A 101 -4.17 -13.62 0.64
CA THR A 101 -4.63 -12.61 1.58
C THR A 101 -3.87 -11.31 1.38
N GLY A 102 -4.50 -10.20 1.76
CA GLY A 102 -3.82 -8.93 1.82
C GLY A 102 -2.74 -8.91 2.88
N GLY A 103 -1.59 -8.34 2.54
CA GLY A 103 -0.49 -8.13 3.48
C GLY A 103 -0.10 -6.66 3.55
N TRP A 104 -0.39 -6.06 4.69
CA TRP A 104 0.45 -5.07 5.37
C TRP A 104 0.45 -5.43 6.85
#